data_AF-A0A383C0I2-F1
#
_entry.id   AF-A0A383C0I2-F1
#
_cell.length_a   1.000
_cell.length_b   1.000
_cell.length_c   1.000
_cell.angle_alpha   90.00
_cell.angle_beta   90.00
_cell.angle_gamma   90.00
#
_symmetry.space_group_name_H-M   'P 1'
#
loop_
_entity.id
_entity.type
_entity.pdbx_description
1 polymer ?
#
loop_
_entity_poly.entity_id
_entity_poly.type
_entity_poly.pdbx_seq_one_letter_code
_entity_poly.pdbx_strand_id
1 'polypeptide(L)'
;MDGVDVTFTRAWAIHAASRLKPILIKYVLRAKNGRPLCRLAGSLRRRARHVHDIDIVACVSRTPDDLMAPETNPRAKLRTEIKAKAGEIISWGPDLARFLFENIPVNLYFTKPSRFALALLVATGSSCHL
;
A
#
# COMPACT_ATOMS: atom_id res chain seq x y z
N MET A 1 8.17 26.93 -8.59
CA MET A 1 7.43 25.91 -9.36
C MET A 1 6.09 25.78 -8.67
N ASP A 2 5.04 26.33 -9.27
CA ASP A 2 3.68 26.23 -8.76
C ASP A 2 3.24 24.77 -8.87
N GLY A 3 3.38 24.05 -7.76
CA GLY A 3 2.90 22.68 -7.66
C GLY A 3 1.38 22.70 -7.74
N VAL A 4 0.81 22.28 -8.86
CA VAL A 4 -0.61 21.97 -8.92
C VAL A 4 -0.87 20.89 -7.87
N ASP A 5 -1.56 21.27 -6.80
CA ASP A 5 -1.87 20.37 -5.70
C ASP A 5 -2.99 19.44 -6.13
N VAL A 6 -2.62 18.36 -6.83
CA VAL A 6 -3.56 17.40 -7.38
C VAL A 6 -4.19 16.65 -6.22
N THR A 7 -5.51 16.79 -6.10
CA THR A 7 -6.31 16.03 -5.14
C THR A 7 -7.38 15.21 -5.85
N PHE A 8 -7.69 14.06 -5.26
CA PHE A 8 -8.69 13.12 -5.75
C PHE A 8 -9.87 13.08 -4.78
N THR A 9 -11.07 12.91 -5.32
CA THR A 9 -12.23 12.66 -4.47
C THR A 9 -12.05 11.33 -3.73
N ARG A 10 -12.52 11.28 -2.48
CA ARG A 10 -12.51 10.04 -1.70
C ARG A 10 -13.19 8.88 -2.43
N ALA A 11 -14.27 9.13 -3.17
CA ALA A 11 -14.98 8.11 -3.92
C ALA A 11 -14.10 7.48 -5.01
N TRP A 12 -13.38 8.31 -5.77
CA TRP A 12 -12.46 7.86 -6.81
C TRP A 12 -11.30 7.05 -6.22
N ALA A 13 -10.66 7.55 -5.17
CA ALA A 13 -9.56 6.84 -4.50
C ALA A 13 -10.00 5.50 -3.87
N ILE A 14 -11.22 5.42 -3.32
CA ILE A 14 -11.79 4.14 -2.85
C ILE A 14 -12.06 3.18 -4.01
N HIS A 15 -12.56 3.69 -5.14
CA HIS A 15 -12.78 2.88 -6.33
C HIS A 15 -11.47 2.23 -6.81
N ALA A 16 -10.41 3.03 -7.00
CA ALA A 16 -9.09 2.52 -7.36
C ALA A 16 -8.55 1.52 -6.32
N ALA A 17 -8.63 1.83 -5.02
CA ALA A 17 -8.21 0.91 -3.96
C ALA A 17 -8.98 -0.42 -3.97
N SER A 18 -10.27 -0.39 -4.33
CA SER A 18 -11.10 -1.60 -4.43
C SER A 18 -10.65 -2.52 -5.56
N ARG A 19 -10.14 -1.95 -6.67
CA ARG A 19 -9.58 -2.67 -7.82
C ARG A 19 -8.17 -3.19 -7.56
N LEU A 20 -7.39 -2.49 -6.74
CA LEU A 20 -6.07 -2.94 -6.29
C LEU A 20 -6.16 -4.08 -5.24
N LYS A 21 -7.21 -4.07 -4.40
CA LYS A 21 -7.44 -5.06 -3.34
C LYS A 21 -7.29 -6.53 -3.80
N PRO A 22 -7.93 -7.03 -4.87
CA PRO A 22 -7.81 -8.43 -5.29
C PRO A 22 -6.38 -8.84 -5.67
N ILE A 23 -5.55 -7.89 -6.12
CA ILE A 23 -4.13 -8.13 -6.38
C ILE A 23 -3.41 -8.31 -5.04
N LEU A 24 -3.55 -7.34 -4.14
CA LEU A 24 -2.87 -7.35 -2.84
C LEU A 24 -3.21 -8.59 -1.99
N ILE A 25 -4.49 -8.97 -1.92
CA ILE A 25 -4.93 -10.07 -1.04
C ILE A 25 -4.36 -11.44 -1.42
N LYS A 26 -3.88 -11.61 -2.66
CA LYS A 26 -3.20 -12.85 -3.10
C LYS A 26 -1.83 -13.03 -2.44
N TYR A 27 -1.17 -11.92 -2.11
CA TYR A 27 0.21 -11.91 -1.63
C TYR A 27 0.34 -11.63 -0.14
N VAL A 28 -0.67 -11.00 0.48
CA VAL A 28 -0.60 -10.67 1.90
C VAL A 28 -0.88 -11.88 2.79
N LEU A 29 -0.16 -11.91 3.91
CA LEU A 29 -0.40 -12.83 5.00
C LEU A 29 -1.78 -12.62 5.61
N ARG A 30 -2.29 -13.68 6.25
CA ARG A 30 -3.52 -13.66 7.03
C ARG A 30 -3.21 -13.70 8.52
N ALA A 31 -4.02 -12.99 9.30
CA ALA A 31 -4.03 -13.10 10.75
C ALA A 31 -4.63 -14.45 11.19
N LYS A 32 -4.52 -14.78 12.49
CA LYS A 32 -5.09 -16.03 13.05
C LYS A 32 -6.59 -16.21 12.78
N ASN A 33 -7.33 -15.10 12.67
CA ASN A 33 -8.76 -15.08 12.33
C ASN A 33 -9.06 -15.11 10.82
N GLY A 34 -8.07 -15.44 9.99
CA GLY A 34 -8.21 -15.54 8.53
C GLY A 34 -8.27 -14.21 7.77
N ARG A 35 -8.35 -13.06 8.46
CA ARG A 35 -8.40 -11.75 7.81
C ARG A 35 -7.04 -11.38 7.19
N PRO A 36 -7.01 -10.81 5.97
CA PRO A 36 -5.77 -10.35 5.36
C PRO A 36 -5.16 -9.20 6.17
N LEU A 37 -3.85 -9.24 6.36
CA LEU A 37 -3.04 -8.18 6.95
C LEU A 37 -2.71 -7.12 5.90
N CYS A 38 -3.75 -6.44 5.46
CA CYS A 38 -3.72 -5.39 4.46
C CYS A 38 -4.82 -4.36 4.80
N ARG A 39 -4.46 -3.09 4.98
CA ARG A 39 -5.42 -2.04 5.35
C ARG A 39 -5.07 -0.72 4.67
N LEU A 40 -6.12 0.01 4.26
CA LEU A 40 -6.02 1.43 3.93
C LEU A 40 -5.55 2.20 5.16
N ALA A 41 -4.69 3.19 4.94
CA ALA A 41 -4.16 4.10 5.94
C ALA A 41 -4.40 5.56 5.49
N GLY A 42 -3.62 6.49 6.03
CA GLY A 42 -3.62 7.87 5.61
C GLY A 42 -4.96 8.61 5.72
N SER A 43 -5.09 9.61 4.86
CA SER A 43 -6.26 10.48 4.72
C SER A 43 -7.54 9.68 4.39
N LEU A 44 -7.44 8.61 3.61
CA LEU A 44 -8.55 7.70 3.31
C LEU A 44 -9.10 7.02 4.57
N ARG A 45 -8.23 6.51 5.45
CA ARG A 45 -8.65 5.91 6.73
C ARG A 45 -9.23 6.94 7.69
N ARG A 46 -8.75 8.20 7.67
CA ARG A 46 -9.31 9.34 8.40
C ARG A 46 -10.59 9.93 7.77
N ARG A 47 -11.02 9.41 6.63
CA ARG A 47 -12.23 9.84 5.89
C ARG A 47 -12.16 11.28 5.37
N ALA A 48 -10.97 11.76 5.00
CA ALA A 48 -10.83 13.04 4.31
C ALA A 48 -11.65 13.05 3.01
N ARG A 49 -12.26 14.20 2.68
CA ARG A 49 -13.09 14.34 1.45
C ARG A 49 -12.24 14.29 0.18
N HIS A 50 -11.04 14.84 0.27
CA HIS A 50 -10.04 14.89 -0.80
C HIS A 50 -8.73 14.28 -0.28
N VAL A 51 -8.03 13.56 -1.15
CA VAL A 51 -6.79 12.85 -0.83
C VAL A 51 -5.78 13.07 -1.95
N HIS A 52 -4.48 13.08 -1.63
CA HIS A 52 -3.42 13.19 -2.64
C HIS A 52 -2.98 11.82 -3.16
N ASP A 53 -3.19 10.77 -2.35
CA ASP A 53 -2.69 9.43 -2.60
C ASP A 53 -3.53 8.36 -1.87
N ILE A 54 -3.17 7.10 -2.11
CA ILE A 54 -3.70 5.92 -1.43
C ILE A 54 -2.58 5.31 -0.58
N ASP A 55 -2.70 5.42 0.73
CA ASP A 55 -1.79 4.75 1.66
C ASP A 55 -2.31 3.35 2.03
N ILE A 56 -1.44 2.35 1.94
CA ILE A 56 -1.77 0.96 2.26
C ILE A 56 -0.67 0.35 3.12
N VAL A 57 -1.04 -0.25 4.25
CA VAL A 57 -0.13 -1.07 5.06
C VAL A 57 -0.41 -2.54 4.79
N ALA A 58 0.63 -3.29 4.44
CA ALA A 58 0.53 -4.70 4.07
C ALA A 58 1.65 -5.58 4.66
N CYS A 59 1.30 -6.78 5.10
CA CYS A 59 2.26 -7.82 5.46
C CYS A 59 2.34 -8.85 4.34
N VAL A 60 3.43 -8.88 3.58
CA VAL A 60 3.60 -9.80 2.42
C VAL A 60 4.48 -11.01 2.77
N SER A 61 5.39 -10.87 3.74
CA SER A 61 6.25 -11.97 4.18
C SER A 61 6.53 -11.90 5.68
N ARG A 62 6.69 -13.06 6.31
CA ARG A 62 7.21 -13.16 7.69
C ARG A 62 8.73 -13.05 7.69
N THR A 63 9.38 -13.62 6.69
CA THR A 63 10.83 -13.65 6.52
C THR A 63 11.35 -12.30 6.01
N PRO A 64 12.48 -11.79 6.52
CA PRO A 64 13.23 -10.71 5.88
C PRO A 64 13.51 -11.01 4.40
N ASP A 65 13.45 -9.99 3.54
CA ASP A 65 13.53 -10.16 2.08
C ASP A 65 14.93 -10.56 1.61
N ASP A 66 15.95 -10.12 2.33
CA ASP A 66 17.38 -10.44 2.14
C ASP A 66 17.70 -11.92 2.37
N LEU A 67 16.79 -12.65 3.02
CA LEU A 67 16.90 -14.10 3.27
C LEU A 67 16.07 -14.94 2.29
N MET A 68 15.45 -14.33 1.27
CA MET A 68 14.61 -15.03 0.29
C MET A 68 15.19 -14.90 -1.12
N ALA A 69 15.27 -16.01 -1.84
CA ALA A 69 15.64 -15.99 -3.25
C ALA A 69 14.61 -15.19 -4.07
N PRO A 70 15.02 -14.33 -5.02
CA PRO A 70 14.13 -13.41 -5.75
C PRO A 70 12.89 -14.07 -6.36
N GLU A 71 13.03 -15.26 -6.93
CA GLU A 71 12.00 -16.08 -7.55
C GLU A 71 10.94 -16.60 -6.56
N THR A 72 11.30 -16.70 -5.29
CA THR A 72 10.39 -17.09 -4.20
C THR A 72 9.79 -15.87 -3.48
N ASN A 73 10.33 -14.67 -3.70
CA ASN A 73 9.93 -13.49 -2.96
C ASN A 73 8.51 -13.02 -3.39
N PRO A 74 7.50 -13.12 -2.51
CA PRO A 74 6.13 -12.71 -2.82
C PRO A 74 6.01 -11.21 -3.18
N ARG A 75 6.95 -10.37 -2.74
CA ARG A 75 7.00 -8.95 -3.12
C ARG A 75 7.47 -8.75 -4.56
N ALA A 76 8.42 -9.57 -5.03
CA ALA A 76 8.84 -9.53 -6.44
C ALA A 76 7.69 -9.89 -7.38
N LYS A 77 6.93 -10.94 -7.04
CA LYS A 77 5.72 -11.35 -7.78
C LYS A 77 4.63 -10.28 -7.75
N LEU A 78 4.38 -9.68 -6.57
CA LEU A 78 3.45 -8.57 -6.43
C LEU A 78 3.83 -7.37 -7.32
N ARG A 79 5.11 -7.00 -7.38
CA ARG A 79 5.61 -5.92 -8.25
C ARG A 79 5.26 -6.20 -9.72
N THR A 80 5.48 -7.43 -10.18
CA THR A 80 5.16 -7.85 -11.55
C THR A 80 3.66 -7.79 -11.83
N GLU A 81 2.81 -8.24 -10.91
CA GLU A 81 1.35 -8.19 -11.11
C GLU A 81 0.81 -6.76 -11.11
N ILE A 82 1.36 -5.85 -10.28
CA ILE A 82 1.02 -4.42 -10.31
C ILE A 82 1.39 -3.81 -11.66
N LYS A 83 2.61 -4.07 -12.17
CA LYS A 83 3.04 -3.62 -13.50
C LYS A 83 2.11 -4.11 -14.61
N ALA A 84 1.72 -5.39 -14.57
CA ALA A 84 0.84 -5.98 -15.57
C ALA A 84 -0.59 -5.40 -15.57
N LYS A 85 -1.01 -4.76 -14.47
CA LYS A 85 -2.34 -4.15 -14.32
C LYS A 85 -2.32 -2.62 -14.55
N ALA A 86 -1.42 -2.16 -15.42
CA ALA A 86 -1.22 -0.74 -15.73
C ALA A 86 -0.77 0.11 -14.54
N GLY A 87 -0.08 -0.51 -13.56
CA GLY A 87 0.60 0.23 -12.50
C GLY A 87 1.97 0.71 -12.98
N GLU A 88 2.26 2.00 -12.82
CA GLU A 88 3.60 2.56 -13.08
C GLU A 88 4.43 2.56 -11.80
N ILE A 89 5.48 1.73 -11.74
CA ILE A 89 6.32 1.65 -10.54
C ILE A 89 7.31 2.83 -10.51
N ILE A 90 7.13 3.73 -9.54
CA ILE A 90 8.04 4.85 -9.27
C ILE A 90 9.24 4.37 -8.44
N SER A 91 8.99 3.63 -7.36
CA SER A 91 10.04 3.06 -6.50
C SER A 91 9.58 1.77 -5.82
N TRP A 92 10.52 0.88 -5.52
CA TRP A 92 10.22 -0.40 -4.87
C TRP A 92 11.31 -0.77 -3.88
N GLY A 93 11.16 -0.32 -2.64
CA GLY A 93 12.09 -0.55 -1.54
C GLY A 93 11.62 -1.65 -0.58
N PRO A 94 12.45 -1.97 0.44
CA PRO A 94 12.17 -3.01 1.42
C PRO A 94 11.00 -2.69 2.37
N ASP A 95 10.76 -1.41 2.66
CA ASP A 95 9.69 -0.98 3.58
C ASP A 95 8.58 -0.20 2.88
N LEU A 96 8.85 0.33 1.68
CA LEU A 96 7.92 1.17 0.93
C LEU A 96 8.04 0.92 -0.57
N ALA A 97 6.91 0.70 -1.22
CA ALA A 97 6.77 0.81 -2.67
C ALA A 97 5.90 2.02 -3.02
N ARG A 98 6.30 2.78 -4.04
CA ARG A 98 5.52 3.86 -4.62
C ARG A 98 5.23 3.57 -6.08
N PHE A 99 3.98 3.73 -6.48
CA PHE A 99 3.55 3.52 -7.85
C PHE A 99 2.30 4.33 -8.15
N LEU A 100 2.03 4.57 -9.43
CA LEU A 100 0.74 5.08 -9.89
C LEU A 100 -0.18 3.90 -10.18
N PHE A 101 -1.42 3.98 -9.74
CA PHE A 101 -2.47 3.02 -10.09
C PHE A 101 -3.73 3.80 -10.47
N GLU A 102 -4.20 3.64 -11.71
CA GLU A 102 -5.32 4.42 -12.25
C GLU A 102 -5.11 5.95 -12.11
N ASN A 103 -3.87 6.40 -12.35
CA ASN A 103 -3.41 7.79 -12.21
C ASN A 103 -3.43 8.35 -10.77
N ILE A 104 -3.64 7.51 -9.75
CA ILE A 104 -3.55 7.90 -8.35
C ILE A 104 -2.23 7.39 -7.76
N PRO A 105 -1.43 8.24 -7.09
CA PRO A 105 -0.27 7.78 -6.34
C PRO A 105 -0.66 6.81 -5.23
N VAL A 106 0.08 5.71 -5.11
CA VAL A 106 -0.12 4.68 -4.09
C VAL A 106 1.18 4.49 -3.31
N ASN A 107 1.10 4.62 -2.00
CA ASN A 107 2.16 4.23 -1.06
C ASN A 107 1.80 2.89 -0.44
N LEU A 108 2.59 1.86 -0.74
CA LEU A 108 2.45 0.53 -0.14
C LEU A 108 3.56 0.30 0.88
N TYR A 109 3.20 0.46 2.15
CA TYR A 109 4.08 0.22 3.29
C TYR A 109 4.11 -1.26 3.63
N PHE A 110 5.29 -1.85 3.50
CA PHE A 110 5.51 -3.22 3.91
C PHE A 110 5.86 -3.28 5.40
N THR A 111 5.26 -4.23 6.11
CA THR A 111 5.56 -4.44 7.53
C THR A 111 5.51 -5.92 7.90
N LYS A 112 5.86 -6.23 9.15
CA LYS A 112 5.77 -7.57 9.73
C LYS A 112 4.50 -7.69 10.57
N PRO A 113 3.92 -8.90 10.71
CA PRO A 113 2.71 -9.10 11.50
C PRO A 113 2.78 -8.53 12.92
N SER A 114 3.93 -8.64 13.59
CA SER A 114 4.16 -8.10 14.94
C SER A 114 4.12 -6.58 15.03
N ARG A 115 4.40 -5.87 13.93
CA ARG A 115 4.43 -4.40 13.85
C ARG A 115 3.24 -3.82 13.09
N PHE A 116 2.31 -4.65 12.63
CA PHE A 116 1.23 -4.22 11.75
C PHE A 116 0.35 -3.12 12.35
N ALA A 117 -0.03 -3.25 13.63
CA ALA A 117 -0.86 -2.26 14.31
C ALA A 117 -0.14 -0.91 14.46
N LEU A 118 1.15 -0.93 14.82
CA LEU A 118 1.98 0.27 14.93
C LEU A 118 2.20 0.93 13.57
N ALA A 119 2.54 0.16 12.54
CA ALA A 119 2.70 0.67 11.19
C ALA A 119 1.40 1.28 10.65
N LEU A 120 0.26 0.65 10.93
CA LEU A 120 -1.05 1.19 10.58
C LEU A 120 -1.34 2.51 11.32
N LEU A 121 -0.97 2.62 12.60
CA LEU A 121 -1.13 3.87 13.35
C LEU A 121 -0.29 4.99 12.73
N VAL A 122 1.01 4.75 12.52
CA VAL A 122 1.96 5.72 11.94
C VAL A 122 1.52 6.16 10.54
N ALA A 123 1.22 5.21 9.65
CA ALA A 123 0.75 5.52 8.30
C ALA A 123 -0.64 6.19 8.28
N THR A 124 -1.41 6.14 9.38
CA THR A 124 -2.69 6.86 9.49
C THR A 124 -2.53 8.26 10.09
N GLY A 125 -1.37 8.64 10.61
CA GLY A 125 -1.13 9.99 11.13
C GLY A 125 -1.34 11.07 10.04
N SER A 126 -1.71 12.28 10.44
CA SER A 126 -1.53 13.46 9.58
C SER A 126 -0.22 14.13 9.95
N SER A 127 0.38 14.85 9.01
CA SER A 127 1.56 15.71 9.23
C SER A 127 1.35 16.77 10.33
N CYS A 128 0.11 16.97 10.79
CA CYS A 128 -0.26 17.92 11.85
C CYS A 128 -0.25 17.29 13.26
N HIS A 129 0.09 16.00 13.41
CA HIS A 129 0.10 15.28 14.69
C HIS A 129 1.50 14.76 15.08
N LEU A 130 2.54 15.15 14.35
CA LEU A 130 3.96 14.98 14.71
C LEU A 130 4.58 16.36 14.92
#